data_AF-A0A961TDL1-F1
#
_entry.id   AF-A0A961TDL1-F1
#
_cell.length_a   1.000
_cell.length_b   1.000
_cell.length_c   1.000
_cell.angle_alpha   90.00
_cell.angle_beta   90.00
_cell.angle_gamma   90.00
#
_symmetry.space_group_name_H-M   'P 1'
#
loop_
_entity.id
_entity.type
_entity.pdbx_description
1 polymer ?
#
loop_
_entity_poly.entity_id
_entity_poly.type
_entity_poly.pdbx_seq_one_letter_code
_entity_poly.pdbx_strand_id
1 'polypeptide(L)'
;DKIDGGNGKDDVKGGSGNDDIKGGDGKDKADGGTGNDKIDGGKGHDTAVFRSESSDSKIFRSRDGNRVIVKGPEGRDVLKNVETLKFKDRSIDASSIQQRPAHKHPAPNC
;
A
#
# COMPACT_ATOMS: atom_id res chain seq x y z
N ASP A 1 -12.42 -8.94 5.02
CA ASP A 1 -13.15 -9.63 3.94
C ASP A 1 -12.26 -10.04 2.77
N LYS A 2 -12.82 -10.65 1.73
CA LYS A 2 -12.13 -10.91 0.45
C LYS A 2 -12.87 -10.18 -0.66
N ILE A 3 -12.16 -9.33 -1.40
CA ILE A 3 -12.76 -8.47 -2.42
C ILE A 3 -11.94 -8.58 -3.70
N ASP A 4 -12.62 -8.68 -4.83
CA ASP A 4 -12.00 -8.83 -6.16
C ASP A 4 -12.70 -7.88 -7.14
N GLY A 5 -11.96 -6.95 -7.74
CA GLY A 5 -12.46 -6.01 -8.76
C GLY A 5 -12.66 -6.67 -10.12
N GLY A 6 -11.83 -7.66 -10.45
CA GLY A 6 -11.93 -8.41 -11.70
C GLY A 6 -11.25 -7.69 -12.88
N ASN A 7 -11.95 -7.57 -13.99
CA ASN A 7 -11.40 -6.95 -15.19
C ASN A 7 -12.01 -5.55 -15.36
N GLY A 8 -11.17 -4.56 -15.66
CA GLY A 8 -11.61 -3.23 -16.03
C GLY A 8 -10.94 -2.15 -15.20
N LYS A 9 -11.71 -1.13 -14.87
CA LYS A 9 -11.25 -0.07 -13.97
C LYS A 9 -12.21 -0.07 -12.81
N ASP A 10 -11.72 -0.51 -11.67
CA ASP A 10 -12.56 -0.75 -10.51
C ASP A 10 -12.25 0.23 -9.38
N ASP A 11 -13.30 0.64 -8.66
CA ASP A 11 -13.21 1.42 -7.43
C ASP A 11 -13.59 0.50 -6.26
N VAL A 12 -12.60 -0.16 -5.66
CA VAL A 12 -12.76 -1.18 -4.63
C VAL A 12 -12.62 -0.58 -3.23
N LYS A 13 -13.51 -0.96 -2.31
CA LYS A 13 -13.52 -0.49 -0.91
C LYS A 13 -13.62 -1.66 0.07
N GLY A 14 -12.66 -1.79 0.98
CA GLY A 14 -12.63 -2.78 2.07
C GLY A 14 -13.56 -2.42 3.21
N GLY A 15 -13.39 -1.22 3.77
CA GLY A 15 -14.27 -0.70 4.81
C GLY A 15 -13.59 -0.80 6.17
N SER A 16 -14.15 -1.61 7.08
CA SER A 16 -13.56 -1.82 8.40
C SER A 16 -13.27 -3.30 8.61
N GLY A 17 -12.09 -3.62 9.11
CA GLY A 17 -11.64 -4.99 9.32
C GLY A 17 -10.30 -5.25 8.65
N ASN A 18 -9.89 -6.51 8.59
CA ASN A 18 -8.72 -6.89 7.81
C ASN A 18 -9.21 -7.43 6.47
N ASP A 19 -8.96 -6.69 5.39
CA ASP A 19 -9.43 -7.00 4.05
C ASP A 19 -8.32 -7.56 3.16
N ASP A 20 -8.64 -8.57 2.37
CA ASP A 20 -7.81 -9.09 1.28
C ASP A 20 -8.43 -8.64 -0.04
N ILE A 21 -7.91 -7.54 -0.60
CA ILE A 21 -8.40 -6.86 -1.80
C ILE A 21 -7.52 -7.21 -3.00
N LYS A 22 -8.16 -7.52 -4.13
CA LYS A 22 -7.52 -7.67 -5.45
C LYS A 22 -8.17 -6.70 -6.44
N GLY A 23 -7.38 -5.87 -7.11
CA GLY A 23 -7.83 -4.99 -8.19
C GLY A 23 -8.17 -5.81 -9.42
N GLY A 24 -7.17 -6.51 -9.95
CA GLY A 24 -7.34 -7.45 -11.05
C GLY A 24 -6.65 -6.95 -12.30
N ASP A 25 -7.31 -6.99 -13.45
CA ASP A 25 -6.74 -6.47 -14.71
C ASP A 25 -7.28 -5.07 -14.99
N GLY A 26 -6.42 -4.04 -14.96
CA GLY A 26 -6.68 -2.73 -15.55
C GLY A 26 -6.16 -1.56 -14.72
N LYS A 27 -7.00 -0.57 -14.41
CA LYS A 27 -6.53 0.65 -13.71
C LYS A 27 -7.35 0.88 -12.46
N ASP A 28 -6.97 0.22 -11.39
CA ASP A 28 -7.84 0.08 -10.24
C ASP A 28 -7.53 1.10 -9.15
N LYS A 29 -8.55 1.41 -8.36
CA LYS A 29 -8.45 2.19 -7.13
C LYS A 29 -8.92 1.34 -5.98
N ALA A 30 -8.04 1.08 -5.03
CA ALA A 30 -8.35 0.29 -3.86
C ALA A 30 -8.24 1.14 -2.59
N ASP A 31 -9.29 1.15 -1.78
CA ASP A 31 -9.36 1.79 -0.47
C ASP A 31 -9.58 0.70 0.58
N GLY A 32 -8.52 0.33 1.31
CA GLY A 32 -8.59 -0.70 2.35
C GLY A 32 -9.53 -0.29 3.49
N GLY A 33 -9.39 0.96 3.93
CA GLY A 33 -10.15 1.48 5.06
C GLY A 33 -9.43 1.24 6.37
N THR A 34 -10.16 0.92 7.44
CA THR A 34 -9.56 0.73 8.76
C THR A 34 -9.27 -0.73 9.03
N GLY A 35 -8.07 -1.02 9.53
CA GLY A 35 -7.61 -2.35 9.92
C GLY A 35 -6.29 -2.69 9.24
N ASN A 36 -6.00 -3.98 9.07
CA ASN A 36 -4.76 -4.42 8.44
C ASN A 36 -5.06 -5.10 7.12
N ASP A 37 -4.92 -4.35 6.03
CA ASP A 37 -5.37 -4.79 4.73
C ASP A 37 -4.22 -5.35 3.88
N LYS A 38 -4.56 -6.26 2.98
CA LYS A 38 -3.69 -6.73 1.91
C LYS A 38 -4.32 -6.33 0.59
N ILE A 39 -3.61 -5.49 -0.17
CA ILE A 39 -4.08 -5.00 -1.47
C ILE A 39 -3.12 -5.52 -2.54
N ASP A 40 -3.63 -6.25 -3.51
CA ASP A 40 -2.93 -6.61 -4.75
C ASP A 40 -3.58 -5.85 -5.91
N GLY A 41 -2.92 -4.85 -6.49
CA GLY A 41 -3.48 -4.08 -7.60
C GLY A 41 -3.70 -4.93 -8.85
N GLY A 42 -2.83 -5.93 -9.06
CA GLY A 42 -2.92 -6.84 -10.20
C GLY A 42 -2.13 -6.33 -11.40
N LYS A 43 -2.71 -6.36 -12.59
CA LYS A 43 -2.06 -5.87 -13.81
C LYS A 43 -2.56 -4.46 -14.12
N GLY A 44 -1.62 -3.56 -14.41
CA GLY A 44 -1.90 -2.28 -15.02
C GLY A 44 -1.38 -1.14 -14.16
N HIS A 45 -2.17 -0.08 -13.99
CA HIS A 45 -1.74 1.09 -13.23
C HIS A 45 -2.72 1.39 -12.11
N ASP A 46 -2.34 0.96 -10.92
CA ASP A 46 -3.22 0.85 -9.77
C ASP A 46 -2.89 1.88 -8.69
N THR A 47 -3.93 2.31 -7.98
CA THR A 47 -3.84 3.35 -6.96
C THR A 47 -4.43 2.85 -5.64
N ALA A 48 -3.61 2.75 -4.59
CA ALA A 48 -4.11 2.58 -3.23
C ALA A 48 -4.48 3.95 -2.64
N VAL A 49 -5.68 4.09 -2.07
CA VAL A 49 -6.21 5.34 -1.50
C VAL A 49 -6.25 5.24 0.02
N PHE A 50 -5.72 6.25 0.70
CA PHE A 50 -5.70 6.39 2.15
C PHE A 50 -6.41 7.69 2.54
N ARG A 51 -7.21 7.68 3.63
CA ARG A 51 -7.91 8.90 4.07
C ARG A 51 -7.06 9.73 5.04
N SER A 52 -5.97 9.17 5.56
CA SER A 52 -4.98 9.88 6.36
C SER A 52 -3.98 10.68 5.50
N GLU A 53 -3.22 11.54 6.16
CA GLU A 53 -2.07 12.22 5.54
C GLU A 53 -0.86 11.29 5.46
N SER A 54 0.00 11.53 4.48
CA SER A 54 1.24 10.76 4.30
C SER A 54 2.22 10.97 5.46
N SER A 55 2.14 12.11 6.17
CA SER A 55 2.98 12.44 7.33
C SER A 55 2.65 11.60 8.58
N ASP A 56 1.39 11.19 8.73
CA ASP A 56 0.93 10.33 9.83
C ASP A 56 1.25 8.85 9.58
N SER A 57 1.68 8.53 8.37
CA SER A 57 1.90 7.16 7.91
C SER A 57 3.38 6.88 7.66
N LYS A 58 3.88 5.76 8.18
CA LYS A 58 5.21 5.24 7.86
C LYS A 58 5.11 4.34 6.64
N ILE A 59 5.67 4.81 5.53
CA ILE A 59 5.64 4.13 4.24
C ILE A 59 7.04 3.59 3.94
N PHE A 60 7.15 2.30 3.64
CA PHE A 60 8.44 1.71 3.29
C PHE A 60 8.27 0.46 2.44
N ARG A 61 9.27 0.19 1.59
CA ARG A 61 9.31 -1.05 0.83
C ARG A 61 9.84 -2.19 1.71
N SER A 62 9.19 -3.34 1.59
CA SER A 62 9.56 -4.57 2.29
C SER A 62 10.92 -5.11 1.80
N ARG A 63 11.56 -5.96 2.61
CA ARG A 63 12.87 -6.57 2.31
C ARG A 63 12.84 -7.53 1.12
N ASP A 64 11.66 -8.05 0.78
CA ASP A 64 11.44 -8.83 -0.44
C ASP A 64 11.41 -7.93 -1.70
N GLY A 65 11.40 -6.61 -1.54
CA GLY A 65 11.34 -5.64 -2.63
C GLY A 65 10.00 -5.58 -3.37
N ASN A 66 9.12 -6.56 -3.16
CA ASN A 66 7.89 -6.76 -3.93
C ASN A 66 6.66 -6.12 -3.26
N ARG A 67 6.75 -5.78 -1.98
CA ARG A 67 5.64 -5.21 -1.22
C ARG A 67 5.96 -3.83 -0.69
N VAL A 68 4.96 -2.97 -0.68
CA VAL A 68 4.98 -1.71 0.05
C VAL A 68 4.18 -1.90 1.33
N ILE A 69 4.71 -1.41 2.44
CA ILE A 69 4.04 -1.47 3.74
C ILE A 69 3.73 -0.03 4.15
N VAL A 70 2.45 0.22 4.43
CA VAL A 70 1.96 1.48 4.98
C VAL A 70 1.54 1.22 6.41
N LYS A 71 2.04 2.02 7.35
CA LYS A 71 1.66 1.93 8.77
C LYS A 71 1.17 3.29 9.21
N GLY A 72 -0.13 3.45 9.34
CA GLY A 72 -0.77 4.71 9.69
C GLY A 72 -1.80 4.54 10.82
N PRO A 73 -2.62 5.58 11.05
CA PRO A 73 -3.72 5.54 12.01
C PRO A 73 -4.84 4.59 11.56
N GLU A 74 -4.97 4.35 10.26
CA GLU A 74 -5.91 3.39 9.67
C GLU A 74 -5.49 1.94 9.91
N GLY A 75 -4.21 1.70 10.26
CA GLY A 75 -3.66 0.40 10.61
C GLY A 75 -2.40 0.08 9.82
N ARG A 76 -2.18 -1.21 9.54
CA ARG A 76 -1.01 -1.69 8.79
C ARG A 76 -1.43 -2.40 7.51
N ASP A 77 -1.12 -1.76 6.40
CA ASP A 77 -1.47 -2.24 5.07
C ASP A 77 -0.26 -2.80 4.33
N VAL A 78 -0.51 -3.83 3.54
CA VAL A 78 0.47 -4.50 2.70
C VAL A 78 0.00 -4.42 1.26
N LEU A 79 0.69 -3.63 0.47
CA LEU A 79 0.39 -3.41 -0.94
C LEU A 79 1.36 -4.22 -1.81
N LYS A 80 0.84 -4.81 -2.89
CA LYS A 80 1.59 -5.49 -3.94
C LYS A 80 1.03 -5.05 -5.29
N ASN A 81 1.89 -4.94 -6.31
CA ASN A 81 1.47 -4.53 -7.66
C ASN A 81 0.63 -3.25 -7.64
N VAL A 82 1.06 -2.25 -6.87
CA VAL A 82 0.41 -0.92 -6.81
C VAL A 82 1.46 0.11 -7.15
N GLU A 83 1.16 0.97 -8.12
CA GLU A 83 2.08 1.99 -8.63
C GLU A 83 1.95 3.30 -7.88
N THR A 84 0.75 3.65 -7.41
CA THR A 84 0.48 4.95 -6.80
C THR A 84 -0.17 4.80 -5.43
N LEU A 85 0.35 5.51 -4.42
CA LEU A 85 -0.28 5.65 -3.11
C LEU A 85 -0.86 7.06 -3.01
N LYS A 86 -2.18 7.18 -2.97
CA LYS A 86 -2.90 8.44 -2.87
C LYS A 86 -3.29 8.70 -1.42
N PHE A 87 -2.64 9.69 -0.81
CA PHE A 87 -3.02 10.24 0.49
C PHE A 87 -3.81 11.53 0.31
N LYS A 88 -4.37 12.03 1.42
CA LYS A 88 -5.15 13.28 1.45
C LYS A 88 -4.30 14.51 1.07
N ASP A 89 -3.03 14.52 1.48
CA ASP A 89 -2.07 15.60 1.26
C ASP A 89 -1.32 15.49 -0.08
N ARG A 90 -0.97 14.27 -0.52
CA ARG A 90 -0.21 14.05 -1.76
C ARG A 90 -0.36 12.64 -2.35
N SER A 91 0.16 12.45 -3.56
CA SER A 91 0.37 11.13 -4.15
C SER A 91 1.85 10.76 -4.07
N ILE A 92 2.16 9.49 -3.82
CA ILE A 92 3.51 8.94 -3.78
C ILE A 92 3.59 7.80 -4.78
N ASP A 93 4.57 7.86 -5.69
CA ASP A 93 4.86 6.74 -6.58
C ASP A 93 5.53 5.61 -5.81
N ALA A 94 4.97 4.41 -5.89
CA ALA A 94 5.47 3.23 -5.20
C ALA A 94 6.90 2.87 -5.59
N SER A 95 7.32 3.22 -6.81
CA SER A 95 8.68 3.06 -7.32
C SER A 95 9.69 3.94 -6.59
N SER A 96 9.27 5.10 -6.05
CA SER A 96 10.13 6.02 -5.30
C SER A 96 10.36 5.57 -3.85
N ILE A 97 9.51 4.67 -3.34
CA ILE A 97 9.56 4.19 -1.95
C ILE A 97 10.79 3.32 -1.75
N GLN A 98 11.70 3.83 -0.94
CA GLN A 98 12.91 3.11 -0.56
C GLN A 98 12.57 1.96 0.41
N GLN A 99 13.36 0.90 0.34
CA GLN A 99 13.33 -0.12 1.37
C GLN A 99 13.70 0.51 2.70
N ARG A 100 13.03 0.08 3.79
CA ARG A 100 13.52 0.47 5.13
C ARG A 100 14.98 0.09 5.20
N PRO A 101 15.91 1.04 5.43
CA PRO A 101 17.30 0.68 5.57
C PRO A 101 17.35 -0.35 6.70
N ALA A 102 17.93 -1.52 6.39
CA ALA A 102 18.47 -2.36 7.45
C ALA A 102 19.30 -1.41 8.30
N HIS A 103 19.06 -1.33 9.61
CA HIS A 103 20.01 -0.67 10.49
C HIS A 103 21.38 -1.26 10.14
N LYS A 104 22.21 -0.52 9.38
CA LYS A 104 23.64 -0.61 9.59
C LYS A 104 23.74 -0.17 11.04
N HIS A 105 23.88 -1.16 11.91
CA HIS A 105 24.54 -0.91 13.18
C HIS A 105 25.74 -0.01 12.81
N PRO A 106 25.87 1.21 13.35
CA PRO A 106 27.21 1.76 13.43
C PRO A 106 28.00 0.66 14.14
N ALA A 107 28.97 0.07 13.45
CA ALA A 107 29.87 -0.85 14.11
C ALA A 107 30.43 -0.08 15.32
N PRO A 108 30.23 -0.54 16.57
CA PRO A 108 31.01 0.03 17.64
C PRO A 108 32.47 -0.40 17.42
N ASN A 109 33.34 0.60 17.38
CA ASN A 109 34.80 0.58 17.57
C ASN A 109 35.67 0.32 16.33
N CYS A 110 36.48 1.33 15.99
CA CYS A 110 37.80 1.53 16.60
C CYS A 110 38.03 3.02 16.85
#